data_AF-A0A8R1IYH0-F1
#
_entry.id   AF-A0A8R1IYH0-F1
#
_cell.length_a   1.000
_cell.length_b   1.000
_cell.length_c   1.000
_cell.angle_alpha   90.00
_cell.angle_beta   90.00
_cell.angle_gamma   90.00
#
_symmetry.space_group_name_H-M   'P 1'
#
loop_
_entity.id
_entity.type
_entity.pdbx_description
1 polymer ?
#
loop_
_entity_poly.entity_id
_entity_poly.type
_entity_poly.pdbx_seq_one_letter_code
_entity_poly.pdbx_strand_id
1 'polypeptide(L)'
;MNNHNTRLEAFVIGSNYKELNRNEILKCFETKDWDSSERAGTYFNKTELLETIEEICDGNIEIPWKSGDRDIVREDGMLATIRVERNRFLFLVWHDRFPK
;
A
#
# COMPACT_ATOMS: atom_id res chain seq x y z
N MET A 1 12.35 13.85 15.93
CA MET A 1 13.37 12.81 15.67
C MET A 1 13.32 12.49 14.19
N ASN A 2 14.46 12.56 13.52
CA ASN A 2 14.63 12.54 12.07
C ASN A 2 14.00 11.31 11.43
N ASN A 3 13.17 11.48 10.40
CA ASN A 3 12.93 10.43 9.42
C ASN A 3 12.55 11.05 8.07
N HIS A 4 13.55 11.31 7.23
CA HIS A 4 13.36 11.52 5.80
C HIS A 4 13.08 10.19 5.08
N ASN A 5 12.27 9.30 5.70
CA ASN A 5 11.94 8.04 5.07
C ASN A 5 10.95 8.33 3.95
N THR A 6 11.38 8.20 2.70
CA THR A 6 10.54 8.40 1.51
C THR A 6 10.02 7.08 0.94
N ARG A 7 10.20 5.98 1.69
CA ARG A 7 9.86 4.65 1.23
C ARG A 7 8.39 4.35 1.45
N LEU A 8 7.83 3.56 0.54
CA LEU A 8 6.61 2.81 0.80
C LEU A 8 6.99 1.51 1.48
N GLU A 9 6.46 1.27 2.67
CA GLU A 9 6.61 -0.01 3.35
C GLU A 9 5.39 -0.87 3.05
N ALA A 10 5.63 -2.12 2.65
CA ALA A 10 4.55 -3.04 2.28
C ALA A 10 4.57 -4.26 3.19
N PHE A 11 3.41 -4.59 3.74
CA PHE A 11 3.15 -5.88 4.36
C PHE A 11 2.17 -6.65 3.49
N VAL A 12 2.57 -7.85 3.07
CA VAL A 12 1.82 -8.67 2.11
C VAL A 12 1.47 -10.00 2.73
N ILE A 13 0.18 -10.36 2.73
CA ILE A 13 -0.30 -11.68 3.07
C ILE A 13 -0.81 -12.34 1.79
N GLY A 14 -0.19 -13.44 1.40
CA GLY A 14 -0.68 -14.34 0.35
C GLY A 14 -1.57 -15.44 0.91
N SER A 15 -2.61 -15.82 0.15
CA SER A 15 -3.44 -16.99 0.40
C SER A 15 -3.30 -17.97 -0.75
N ASN A 16 -2.83 -19.19 -0.47
CA ASN A 16 -2.62 -20.22 -1.49
C ASN A 16 -3.87 -21.07 -1.78
N TYR A 17 -4.94 -20.95 -0.97
CA TYR A 17 -6.05 -21.91 -0.99
C TYR A 17 -7.44 -21.26 -1.04
N LYS A 18 -7.56 -19.96 -0.74
CA LYS A 18 -8.86 -19.30 -0.67
C LYS A 18 -8.79 -17.86 -1.17
N GLU A 19 -9.78 -17.48 -1.97
CA GLU A 19 -9.95 -16.09 -2.35
C GLU A 19 -10.24 -15.22 -1.12
N LEU A 20 -9.61 -14.06 -1.08
CA LEU A 20 -9.85 -13.08 -0.03
C LEU A 20 -11.13 -12.32 -0.33
N ASN A 21 -12.04 -12.29 0.65
CA ASN A 21 -13.24 -11.48 0.54
C ASN A 21 -12.92 -10.03 0.94
N ARG A 22 -12.74 -9.18 -0.08
CA ARG A 22 -12.46 -7.75 0.09
C ARG A 22 -13.44 -7.06 1.03
N ASN A 23 -14.74 -7.29 0.87
CA ASN A 23 -15.74 -6.56 1.65
C ASN A 23 -15.71 -6.97 3.13
N GLU A 24 -15.51 -8.25 3.43
CA GLU A 24 -15.38 -8.71 4.82
C GLU A 24 -14.10 -8.18 5.47
N ILE A 25 -12.99 -8.14 4.73
CA ILE A 25 -11.72 -7.57 5.23
C ILE A 25 -11.89 -6.07 5.50
N LEU A 26 -12.44 -5.31 4.56
CA LEU A 26 -12.55 -3.85 4.70
C LEU A 26 -13.49 -3.42 5.83
N LYS A 27 -14.50 -4.24 6.19
CA LYS A 27 -15.37 -3.97 7.36
C LYS A 27 -14.62 -3.99 8.69
N CYS A 28 -13.45 -4.62 8.75
CA CYS A 28 -12.62 -4.66 9.96
C CYS A 28 -11.83 -3.36 10.18
N PHE A 29 -11.91 -2.39 9.26
CA PHE A 29 -11.13 -1.16 9.32
C PHE A 29 -12.02 0.07 9.14
N GLU A 30 -11.67 1.14 9.82
CA GLU A 30 -12.22 2.47 9.53
C GLU A 30 -11.54 3.03 8.28
N THR A 31 -12.12 2.72 7.13
CA THR A 31 -11.56 3.12 5.84
C THR A 31 -12.16 4.40 5.29
N LYS A 32 -11.41 5.07 4.42
CA LYS A 32 -11.88 6.16 3.58
C LYS A 32 -11.49 5.97 2.12
N ASP A 33 -12.17 6.69 1.24
CA ASP A 33 -11.77 6.81 -0.16
C ASP A 33 -10.45 7.58 -0.29
N TRP A 34 -9.80 7.42 -1.44
CA TRP A 34 -8.58 8.16 -1.74
C TRP A 34 -8.88 9.66 -1.92
N ASP A 35 -8.03 10.49 -1.32
CA ASP A 35 -8.03 11.93 -1.45
C ASP A 35 -6.68 12.40 -2.00
N SER A 36 -6.71 13.11 -3.13
CA SER A 36 -5.51 13.63 -3.80
C SER A 36 -4.80 14.71 -3.01
N SER A 37 -5.48 15.36 -2.06
CA SER A 37 -4.89 16.33 -1.14
C SER A 37 -4.15 15.68 0.04
N GLU A 38 -4.37 14.37 0.27
CA GLU A 38 -3.72 13.64 1.36
C GLU A 38 -2.55 12.78 0.91
N ARG A 39 -2.60 12.23 -0.30
CA ARG A 39 -1.46 11.53 -0.93
C ARG A 39 -1.57 11.47 -2.45
N ALA A 40 -0.42 11.26 -3.09
CA ALA A 40 -0.33 10.98 -4.52
C ALA A 40 -1.11 9.70 -4.89
N GLY A 41 -1.63 9.70 -6.12
CA GLY A 41 -2.32 8.54 -6.69
C GLY A 41 -1.38 7.37 -6.96
N THR A 42 -0.08 7.61 -7.11
CA THR A 42 0.90 6.57 -7.43
C THR A 42 2.14 6.75 -6.58
N TYR A 43 2.64 5.64 -6.03
CA TYR A 43 3.96 5.61 -5.44
C TYR A 43 5.00 5.29 -6.50
N PHE A 44 6.09 6.05 -6.52
CA PHE A 44 7.25 5.82 -7.37
C PHE A 44 8.49 5.66 -6.49
N ASN A 45 9.12 4.49 -6.50
CA ASN A 45 10.45 4.31 -5.92
C ASN A 45 11.50 4.26 -7.03
N LYS A 46 12.49 5.15 -6.94
CA LYS A 46 13.67 5.19 -7.83
C LYS A 46 14.84 4.35 -7.30
N THR A 47 14.69 3.68 -6.16
CA THR A 47 15.76 2.92 -5.51
C THR A 47 15.41 1.44 -5.50
N GLU A 48 16.29 0.62 -6.09
CA GLU A 48 16.22 -0.84 -6.18
C GLU A 48 15.77 -1.47 -4.86
N LEU A 49 14.73 -2.30 -4.95
CA LEU A 49 14.28 -3.11 -3.83
C LEU A 49 15.08 -4.41 -3.82
N LEU A 50 15.61 -4.79 -2.66
CA LEU A 50 16.25 -6.08 -2.43
C LEU A 50 15.32 -7.23 -2.85
N GLU A 51 15.92 -8.20 -3.55
CA GLU A 51 15.49 -9.46 -4.20
C GLU A 51 14.32 -10.27 -3.57
N THR A 52 13.75 -9.88 -2.43
CA THR A 52 12.70 -10.64 -1.75
C THR A 52 11.30 -10.47 -2.36
N ILE A 53 11.11 -9.58 -3.34
CA ILE A 53 9.84 -9.37 -4.05
C ILE A 53 10.01 -9.47 -5.58
N GLU A 54 10.81 -10.42 -6.07
CA GLU A 54 10.98 -10.69 -7.51
C GLU A 54 9.64 -11.01 -8.22
N GLU A 55 8.59 -11.43 -7.51
CA GLU A 55 7.27 -11.65 -8.12
C GLU A 55 6.48 -10.37 -8.45
N ILE A 56 6.94 -9.18 -8.04
CA ILE A 56 6.18 -7.95 -8.27
C ILE A 56 6.76 -7.07 -9.39
N CYS A 57 8.08 -6.88 -9.56
CA CYS A 57 8.65 -6.11 -10.68
C CYS A 57 10.20 -6.20 -10.74
N ASP A 58 10.77 -6.32 -11.93
CA ASP A 58 12.14 -5.89 -12.25
C ASP A 58 12.12 -4.36 -12.54
N GLY A 59 12.91 -3.56 -11.82
CA GLY A 59 13.05 -2.10 -12.06
C GLY A 59 12.25 -1.18 -11.12
N ASN A 60 12.18 0.12 -11.47
CA ASN A 60 11.46 1.16 -10.71
C ASN A 60 10.06 0.67 -10.31
N ILE A 61 9.76 0.71 -9.01
CA ILE A 61 8.44 0.27 -8.51
C ILE A 61 7.44 1.41 -8.71
N GLU A 62 6.52 1.22 -9.64
CA GLU A 62 5.31 2.01 -9.77
C GLU A 62 4.13 1.26 -9.13
N ILE A 63 3.60 1.78 -8.04
CA ILE A 63 2.39 1.25 -7.40
C ILE A 63 1.29 2.29 -7.58
N PRO A 64 0.50 2.21 -8.67
CA PRO A 64 -0.63 3.10 -8.87
C PRO A 64 -1.75 2.69 -7.94
N TRP A 65 -2.53 3.66 -7.48
CA TRP A 65 -3.80 3.42 -6.83
C TRP A 65 -4.75 2.69 -7.79
N LYS A 66 -5.47 1.70 -7.27
CA LYS A 66 -6.45 0.93 -8.03
C LYS A 66 -7.84 1.21 -7.50
N SER A 67 -8.83 1.19 -8.40
CA SER A 67 -10.24 1.22 -8.01
C SER A 67 -10.53 0.09 -7.01
N GLY A 68 -10.98 0.46 -5.81
CA GLY A 68 -11.23 -0.45 -4.71
C GLY A 68 -10.13 -0.49 -3.65
N ASP A 69 -9.01 0.20 -3.83
CA ASP A 69 -8.13 0.49 -2.71
C ASP A 69 -8.84 1.41 -1.71
N ARG A 70 -8.44 1.31 -0.45
CA ARG A 70 -8.99 2.08 0.65
C ARG A 70 -7.87 2.60 1.53
N ASP A 71 -7.97 3.85 1.93
CA ASP A 71 -6.99 4.44 2.83
C ASP A 71 -7.47 4.33 4.27
N ILE A 72 -6.52 4.22 5.19
CA ILE A 72 -6.71 4.32 6.62
C ILE A 72 -5.69 5.29 7.21
N VAL A 73 -6.08 5.96 8.30
CA VAL A 73 -5.15 6.68 9.15
C VAL A 73 -4.93 5.83 10.39
N ARG A 74 -3.70 5.40 10.60
CA ARG A 74 -3.30 4.60 11.77
C ARG A 74 -3.26 5.49 13.01
N GLU A 75 -3.28 4.88 14.19
CA GLU A 75 -3.21 5.60 15.47
C GLU A 75 -1.94 6.45 15.63
N ASP A 76 -0.85 6.08 14.95
CA ASP A 76 0.41 6.84 14.91
C ASP A 76 0.39 8.01 13.90
N GLY A 77 -0.75 8.29 13.26
CA GLY A 77 -0.93 9.36 12.29
C GLY A 77 -0.40 9.04 10.89
N MET A 78 0.17 7.85 10.67
CA MET A 78 0.60 7.42 9.35
C MET A 78 -0.59 7.04 8.46
N LEU A 79 -0.48 7.35 7.18
CA LEU A 79 -1.46 6.92 6.18
C LEU A 79 -1.02 5.59 5.60
N ALA A 80 -1.96 4.64 5.52
CA ALA A 80 -1.75 3.37 4.84
C ALA A 80 -2.87 3.09 3.85
N THR A 81 -2.55 2.39 2.77
CA THR A 81 -3.53 1.89 1.79
C THR A 81 -3.71 0.39 1.98
N ILE A 82 -4.96 -0.02 2.12
CA ILE A 82 -5.39 -1.42 2.07
C ILE A 82 -5.75 -1.74 0.62
N ARG A 83 -5.06 -2.73 0.05
CA ARG A 83 -5.40 -3.34 -1.22
C ARG A 83 -5.72 -4.80 -1.00
N VAL A 84 -6.90 -5.22 -1.43
CA VAL A 84 -7.30 -6.63 -1.43
C VAL A 84 -7.46 -7.08 -2.87
N GLU A 85 -6.55 -7.95 -3.30
CA GLU A 85 -6.62 -8.67 -4.55
C GLU A 85 -7.15 -10.08 -4.29
N ARG A 86 -7.39 -10.85 -5.36
CA ARG A 86 -8.02 -12.18 -5.29
C ARG A 86 -7.37 -13.10 -4.25
N ASN A 87 -6.04 -13.14 -4.18
CA ASN A 87 -5.27 -14.03 -3.32
C ASN A 87 -4.25 -13.29 -2.44
N ARG A 88 -4.28 -11.95 -2.43
CA ARG A 88 -3.28 -11.13 -1.72
C ARG A 88 -3.95 -9.99 -0.98
N PHE A 89 -3.54 -9.80 0.26
CA PHE A 89 -3.81 -8.60 1.03
C PHE A 89 -2.51 -7.81 1.12
N LEU A 90 -2.55 -6.54 0.74
CA LEU A 90 -1.42 -5.63 0.84
C LEU A 90 -1.80 -4.48 1.76
N PHE A 91 -0.90 -4.19 2.69
CA PHE A 91 -0.95 -3.04 3.57
C PHE A 91 0.25 -2.15 3.27
N LEU A 92 -0.01 -1.00 2.64
CA LEU A 92 1.01 -0.12 2.06
C LEU A 92 1.12 1.15 2.90
N VAL A 93 2.17 1.29 3.69
CA VAL A 93 2.40 2.44 4.59
C VAL A 93 3.19 3.52 3.87
N TRP A 94 2.61 4.71 3.78
CA TRP A 94 3.19 5.87 3.10
C TRP A 94 3.97 6.71 4.11
N HIS A 95 5.31 6.57 4.11
CA HIS A 95 6.18 7.49 4.86
C HIS A 95 6.34 8.84 4.14
N ASP A 96 6.32 8.82 2.81
CA ASP A 96 6.14 10.01 1.98
C ASP A 96 4.83 9.89 1.21
N ARG A 97 3.90 10.81 1.49
CA ARG A 97 2.58 10.84 0.85
C ARG A 97 2.63 11.45 -0.55
N PHE A 98 3.70 12.20 -0.90
CA PHE A 98 3.86 12.88 -2.19
C PHE A 98 5.27 12.69 -2.76
N PRO A 99 5.65 11.45 -3.09
CA PRO A 99 6.96 11.14 -3.67
C PRO A 99 7.18 11.87 -5.01
N LYS A 100 8.42 12.32 -5.26
CA LYS A 100 8.85 13.06 -6.46
C LYS A 100 9.86 12.30 -7.33
#